data_AF-A0A6B2G283-F1
#
_entry.id   AF-A0A6B2G283-F1
#
_cell.length_a   1.000
_cell.length_b   1.000
_cell.length_c   1.000
_cell.angle_alpha   90.00
_cell.angle_beta   90.00
_cell.angle_gamma   90.00
#
_symmetry.space_group_name_H-M   'P 1'
#
loop_
_entity.id
_entity.type
_entity.pdbx_description
1 polymer ?
#
loop_
_entity_poly.entity_id
_entity_poly.type
_entity_poly.pdbx_seq_one_letter_code
_entity_poly.pdbx_strand_id
1 'polypeptide(L)'
;MAFRASTGGLIDVQRILNALNKHHSNKSQKITKDDVIKSISQLKIFGCGYTIFQINDQLYLSTDPLRLNNDQIVILNLCHEKKFYTIEDAVKKLNWEESRAKYVTNFLVNEKIVWVDVQQENTQYWPIHMFLE
;
A
#
# COMPACT_ATOMS: atom_id res chain seq x y z
N MET A 1 -13.95 -6.27 8.43
CA MET A 1 -12.94 -5.87 7.43
C MET A 1 -12.37 -7.11 6.76
N ALA A 2 -12.85 -7.48 5.57
CA ALA A 2 -12.44 -8.72 4.89
C ALA A 2 -11.00 -8.69 4.33
N PHE A 3 -10.47 -7.51 3.98
CA PHE A 3 -9.17 -7.38 3.30
C PHE A 3 -7.96 -7.19 4.25
N ARG A 4 -8.17 -6.86 5.54
CA ARG A 4 -7.07 -6.61 6.47
C ARG A 4 -6.19 -7.85 6.69
N ALA A 5 -6.80 -9.03 6.71
CA ALA A 5 -6.08 -10.30 6.91
C ALA A 5 -5.11 -10.63 5.77
N SER A 6 -5.40 -10.15 4.54
CA SER A 6 -4.63 -10.48 3.33
C SER A 6 -3.70 -9.36 2.87
N THR A 7 -4.01 -8.10 3.20
CA THR A 7 -3.29 -6.93 2.63
C THR A 7 -2.72 -5.99 3.69
N GLY A 8 -2.76 -6.38 4.97
CA GLY A 8 -2.32 -5.51 6.08
C GLY A 8 -3.24 -4.31 6.36
N GLY A 9 -4.25 -4.08 5.52
CA GLY A 9 -5.09 -2.87 5.56
C GLY A 9 -4.77 -1.85 4.47
N LEU A 10 -3.86 -2.18 3.55
CA LEU A 10 -3.56 -1.40 2.34
C LEU A 10 -4.52 -1.82 1.21
N ILE A 11 -5.17 -0.87 0.54
CA ILE A 11 -6.05 -1.17 -0.61
C ILE A 11 -5.98 -0.07 -1.67
N ASP A 12 -5.92 -0.46 -2.94
CA ASP A 12 -5.99 0.48 -4.06
C ASP A 12 -7.39 1.09 -4.18
N VAL A 13 -7.45 2.42 -4.34
CA VAL A 13 -8.68 3.16 -4.60
C VAL A 13 -9.37 2.68 -5.88
N GLN A 14 -8.63 2.26 -6.92
CA GLN A 14 -9.24 1.66 -8.12
C GLN A 14 -10.01 0.37 -7.78
N ARG A 15 -9.45 -0.47 -6.91
CA ARG A 15 -10.11 -1.70 -6.48
C ARG A 15 -11.37 -1.40 -5.67
N ILE A 16 -11.34 -0.39 -4.81
CA ILE A 16 -12.54 0.10 -4.10
C ILE A 16 -13.59 0.56 -5.11
N LEU A 17 -13.22 1.37 -6.10
CA LEU A 17 -14.16 1.84 -7.12
C LEU A 17 -14.78 0.72 -7.94
N ASN A 18 -13.99 -0.27 -8.34
CA ASN A 18 -14.47 -1.43 -9.08
C ASN A 18 -15.45 -2.25 -8.24
N ALA A 19 -15.13 -2.49 -6.96
CA ALA A 19 -16.01 -3.19 -6.04
C ALA A 19 -17.31 -2.41 -5.79
N LEU A 20 -17.23 -1.10 -5.55
CA LEU A 20 -18.39 -0.23 -5.34
C LEU A 20 -19.29 -0.19 -6.58
N ASN A 21 -18.71 0.04 -7.76
CA ASN A 21 -19.47 0.09 -9.01
C ASN A 21 -20.07 -1.27 -9.39
N LYS A 22 -19.46 -2.40 -8.98
CA LYS A 22 -20.04 -3.74 -9.16
C LYS A 22 -21.26 -3.99 -8.27
N HIS A 23 -21.26 -3.43 -7.06
CA HIS A 23 -22.39 -3.50 -6.14
C HIS A 23 -23.45 -2.40 -6.38
N HIS A 24 -23.09 -1.36 -7.15
CA HIS A 24 -23.98 -0.26 -7.49
C HIS A 24 -24.93 -0.67 -8.64
N SER A 25 -26.23 -0.37 -8.51
CA SER A 25 -27.22 -0.73 -9.52
C SER A 25 -26.99 0.02 -10.83
N ASN A 26 -27.30 -0.60 -11.98
CA ASN A 26 -27.16 0.01 -13.32
C ASN A 26 -27.95 1.32 -13.54
N LYS A 27 -28.85 1.71 -12.63
CA LYS A 27 -29.69 2.92 -12.74
C LYS A 27 -29.13 4.12 -12.00
N SER A 28 -28.08 3.95 -11.21
CA SER A 28 -27.53 4.98 -10.34
C SER A 28 -26.17 5.46 -10.85
N GLN A 29 -25.87 6.74 -10.61
CA GLN A 29 -24.70 7.46 -11.15
C GLN A 29 -23.39 6.70 -10.90
N LYS A 30 -22.47 6.65 -11.88
CA LYS A 30 -21.17 5.98 -11.70
C LYS A 30 -20.36 6.68 -10.61
N ILE A 31 -19.85 5.92 -9.65
CA ILE A 31 -19.02 6.45 -8.56
C ILE A 31 -17.63 6.74 -9.15
N THR A 32 -17.14 7.96 -8.94
CA THR A 32 -15.85 8.43 -9.44
C THR A 32 -14.77 8.41 -8.36
N LYS A 33 -13.49 8.51 -8.77
CA LYS A 33 -12.34 8.61 -7.85
C LYS A 33 -12.50 9.76 -6.85
N ASP A 34 -13.01 10.90 -7.32
CA ASP A 34 -13.21 12.11 -6.51
C ASP A 34 -14.25 11.89 -5.41
N ASP A 35 -15.32 11.15 -5.71
CA ASP A 35 -16.35 10.80 -4.73
C ASP A 35 -15.79 9.95 -3.58
N VAL A 36 -14.89 9.01 -3.88
CA VAL A 36 -14.22 8.18 -2.87
C VAL A 36 -13.27 9.03 -2.01
N ILE A 37 -12.47 9.89 -2.62
CA ILE A 37 -11.55 10.78 -1.90
C ILE A 37 -12.32 11.73 -0.96
N LYS A 38 -13.42 12.34 -1.46
CA LYS A 38 -14.31 13.20 -0.66
C LYS A 38 -14.99 12.43 0.47
N SER A 39 -15.43 11.21 0.22
CA SER A 39 -16.05 10.38 1.25
C SER A 39 -15.07 10.06 2.38
N ILE A 40 -13.83 9.69 2.03
CA ILE A 40 -12.78 9.39 3.02
C ILE A 40 -12.39 10.65 3.81
N SER A 41 -12.30 11.81 3.16
CA SER A 41 -11.98 13.06 3.87
C SER A 41 -13.06 13.46 4.87
N GLN A 42 -14.34 13.21 4.55
CA GLN A 42 -15.45 13.39 5.50
C GLN A 42 -15.39 12.38 6.64
N LEU A 43 -15.09 11.10 6.36
CA LEU A 43 -14.95 10.06 7.38
C LEU A 43 -13.83 10.38 8.39
N LYS A 44 -12.75 11.04 7.94
CA LYS A 44 -11.65 11.48 8.82
C LYS A 44 -12.13 12.42 9.95
N ILE A 45 -13.14 13.26 9.68
CA ILE A 45 -13.72 14.18 10.67
C ILE A 45 -14.41 13.41 11.82
N PHE A 46 -14.99 12.26 11.51
CA PHE A 46 -15.63 11.37 12.50
C PHE A 46 -14.62 10.53 13.30
N GLY A 47 -13.32 10.79 13.17
CA GLY A 47 -12.27 9.99 13.81
C GLY A 47 -12.16 8.58 13.22
N CYS A 48 -12.78 8.33 12.07
CA CYS A 48 -12.58 7.08 11.35
C CYS A 48 -11.16 7.10 10.79
N GLY A 49 -10.34 6.17 11.28
CA GLY A 49 -8.91 6.08 10.98
C GLY A 49 -8.62 5.62 9.56
N TYR A 50 -8.95 6.42 8.55
CA TYR A 50 -8.63 6.16 7.17
C TYR A 50 -7.64 7.20 6.67
N THR A 51 -6.57 6.76 6.02
CA THR A 51 -5.55 7.64 5.44
C THR A 51 -5.36 7.29 3.97
N ILE A 52 -5.34 8.30 3.11
CA ILE A 52 -4.98 8.14 1.70
C ILE A 52 -3.53 8.58 1.51
N PHE A 53 -2.77 7.81 0.76
CA PHE A 53 -1.44 8.18 0.29
C PHE A 53 -1.25 7.69 -1.14
N GLN A 54 -0.20 8.19 -1.76
CA GLN A 54 0.17 7.87 -3.12
C GLN A 54 1.42 7.00 -3.10
N ILE A 55 1.34 5.85 -3.76
CA ILE A 55 2.50 5.00 -4.06
C ILE A 55 2.62 5.02 -5.59
N ASN A 56 3.74 5.51 -6.10
CA ASN A 56 3.97 5.82 -7.51
C ASN A 56 2.88 6.76 -8.05
N ASP A 57 2.07 6.31 -9.01
CA ASP A 57 0.95 7.07 -9.62
C ASP A 57 -0.43 6.56 -9.18
N GLN A 58 -0.48 5.69 -8.16
CA GLN A 58 -1.71 5.07 -7.67
C GLN A 58 -2.03 5.51 -6.24
N LEU A 59 -3.32 5.76 -6.00
CA LEU A 59 -3.82 6.15 -4.68
C LEU A 59 -4.22 4.90 -3.90
N TYR A 60 -3.70 4.82 -2.68
CA TYR A 60 -3.98 3.75 -1.75
C TYR A 60 -4.63 4.29 -0.49
N LEU A 61 -5.53 3.49 0.07
CA LEU A 61 -6.16 3.72 1.36
C LEU A 61 -5.53 2.78 2.40
N SER A 62 -5.12 3.31 3.55
CA SER A 62 -4.85 2.52 4.75
C SER A 62 -5.88 2.76 5.85
N THR A 63 -6.05 1.75 6.69
CA THR A 63 -6.88 1.78 7.90
C THR A 63 -6.00 1.84 9.15
N ASP A 64 -6.37 2.62 10.15
CA ASP A 64 -5.75 2.60 11.48
C ASP A 64 -5.88 1.20 12.09
N PRO A 65 -4.81 0.68 12.72
CA PRO A 65 -3.58 1.37 13.12
C PRO A 65 -2.49 1.48 12.05
N LEU A 66 -2.70 0.92 10.84
CA LEU A 66 -1.68 0.93 9.80
C LEU A 66 -1.53 2.34 9.20
N ARG A 67 -0.45 3.01 9.61
CA ARG A 67 -0.02 4.28 9.05
C ARG A 67 1.31 4.11 8.38
N LEU A 68 1.33 4.37 7.08
CA LEU A 68 2.58 4.37 6.33
C LEU A 68 3.29 5.71 6.48
N ASN A 69 4.53 5.65 6.94
CA ASN A 69 5.41 6.82 6.97
C ASN A 69 6.05 7.04 5.58
N ASN A 70 6.61 8.24 5.36
CA ASN A 70 7.28 8.57 4.10
C ASN A 70 8.35 7.55 3.70
N ASP A 71 9.14 7.06 4.65
CA ASP A 71 10.17 6.04 4.37
C ASP A 71 9.56 4.74 3.80
N GLN A 72 8.44 4.30 4.37
CA GLN A 72 7.76 3.10 3.92
C GLN A 72 7.16 3.31 2.52
N ILE A 73 6.65 4.51 2.22
CA ILE A 73 6.16 4.85 0.89
C ILE A 73 7.32 4.87 -0.12
N VAL A 74 8.45 5.48 0.23
CA VAL A 74 9.64 5.58 -0.63
C VAL A 74 10.20 4.21 -0.96
N ILE A 75 10.28 3.28 0.01
CA ILE A 75 10.78 1.92 -0.25
C ILE A 75 9.79 1.11 -1.11
N LEU A 76 8.48 1.30 -0.93
CA LEU A 76 7.47 0.66 -1.79
C LEU A 76 7.54 1.20 -3.23
N ASN A 77 7.88 2.49 -3.42
CA ASN A 77 8.09 3.06 -4.74
C ASN A 77 9.30 2.46 -5.48
N LEU A 78 10.34 2.00 -4.77
CA LEU A 78 11.49 1.34 -5.42
C LEU A 78 11.10 0.08 -6.19
N CYS A 79 10.01 -0.57 -5.79
CA CYS A 79 9.57 -1.85 -6.35
C CYS A 79 8.90 -1.71 -7.71
N HIS A 80 8.64 -0.48 -8.18
CA HIS A 80 7.86 -0.24 -9.39
C HIS A 80 8.44 -0.94 -10.63
N GLU A 81 9.77 -0.98 -10.77
CA GLU A 81 10.43 -1.58 -11.94
C GLU A 81 10.54 -3.11 -11.85
N LYS A 82 11.05 -3.64 -10.72
CA LYS A 82 11.42 -5.06 -10.56
C LYS A 82 10.33 -5.90 -9.89
N LYS A 83 9.28 -5.27 -9.35
CA LYS A 83 8.24 -5.85 -8.49
C LYS A 83 8.68 -6.34 -7.11
N PHE A 84 9.99 -6.40 -6.88
CA PHE A 84 10.60 -6.65 -5.58
C PHE A 84 11.70 -5.62 -5.34
N TYR A 85 12.17 -5.56 -4.11
CA TYR A 85 13.34 -4.79 -3.73
C TYR A 85 14.25 -5.62 -2.82
N THR A 86 15.51 -5.24 -2.75
CA THR A 86 16.48 -5.77 -1.79
C THR A 86 16.94 -4.66 -0.84
N ILE A 87 17.52 -5.04 0.30
CA ILE A 87 18.14 -4.04 1.20
C ILE A 87 19.26 -3.30 0.46
N GLU A 88 20.02 -3.98 -0.40
CA GLU A 88 21.04 -3.34 -1.23
C GLU A 88 20.47 -2.30 -2.20
N ASP A 89 19.31 -2.57 -2.82
CA ASP A 89 18.65 -1.59 -3.69
C ASP A 89 18.28 -0.33 -2.89
N ALA A 90 17.82 -0.47 -1.65
CA ALA A 90 17.52 0.68 -0.79
C ALA A 90 18.78 1.48 -0.43
N VAL A 91 19.88 0.80 -0.10
CA VAL A 91 21.17 1.46 0.19
C VAL A 91 21.71 2.17 -1.05
N LYS A 92 21.71 1.51 -2.21
CA LYS A 92 22.29 2.05 -3.46
C LYS A 92 21.43 3.13 -4.11
N LYS A 93 20.11 2.93 -4.21
CA LYS A 93 19.20 3.86 -4.91
C LYS A 93 18.72 5.01 -4.02
N LEU A 94 18.49 4.79 -2.72
CA LEU A 94 18.00 5.83 -1.81
C LEU A 94 19.11 6.47 -0.96
N ASN A 95 20.34 5.96 -1.06
CA ASN A 95 21.48 6.41 -0.25
C ASN A 95 21.18 6.31 1.26
N TRP A 96 20.48 5.26 1.66
CA TRP A 96 20.10 4.99 3.05
C TRP A 96 21.14 4.14 3.76
N GLU A 97 21.22 4.27 5.08
CA GLU A 97 21.93 3.31 5.90
C GLU A 97 21.21 1.95 5.91
N GLU A 98 22.00 0.87 5.96
CA GLU A 98 21.49 -0.50 5.99
C GLU A 98 20.58 -0.75 7.20
N SER A 99 20.91 -0.15 8.34
CA SER A 99 20.11 -0.18 9.58
C SER A 99 18.71 0.39 9.37
N ARG A 100 18.59 1.54 8.70
CA ARG A 100 17.33 2.21 8.36
C ARG A 100 16.51 1.36 7.39
N ALA A 101 17.14 0.86 6.33
CA ALA A 101 16.47 0.00 5.34
C ALA A 101 15.92 -1.29 5.99
N LYS A 102 16.69 -1.93 6.87
CA LYS A 102 16.24 -3.11 7.65
C LYS A 102 15.09 -2.77 8.58
N TYR A 103 15.15 -1.65 9.30
CA TYR A 103 14.08 -1.24 10.22
C TYR A 103 12.74 -1.04 9.48
N VAL A 104 12.78 -0.29 8.37
CA VAL A 104 11.60 -0.03 7.54
C VAL A 104 11.05 -1.33 6.93
N THR A 105 11.94 -2.19 6.45
CA THR A 105 11.54 -3.47 5.84
C THR A 105 10.93 -4.42 6.87
N ASN A 106 11.52 -4.54 8.05
CA ASN A 106 10.95 -5.36 9.14
C ASN A 106 9.56 -4.87 9.55
N PHE A 107 9.34 -3.55 9.59
CA PHE A 107 8.01 -3.01 9.83
C PHE A 107 7.01 -3.47 8.75
N LEU A 108 7.37 -3.35 7.47
CA LEU A 108 6.48 -3.73 6.36
C LEU A 108 6.16 -5.24 6.34
N VAL A 109 7.12 -6.08 6.75
CA VAL A 109 6.92 -7.52 6.90
C VAL A 109 5.99 -7.81 8.08
N ASN A 110 6.19 -7.16 9.23
CA ASN A 110 5.34 -7.33 10.42
C ASN A 110 3.88 -6.94 10.16
N GLU A 111 3.67 -5.85 9.41
CA GLU A 111 2.34 -5.39 9.00
C GLU A 111 1.74 -6.22 7.85
N LYS A 112 2.43 -7.27 7.40
CA LYS A 112 2.00 -8.16 6.30
C LYS A 112 1.71 -7.41 5.01
N ILE A 113 2.50 -6.38 4.72
CA ILE A 113 2.42 -5.61 3.47
C ILE A 113 3.40 -6.18 2.44
N VAL A 114 4.51 -6.72 2.94
CA VAL A 114 5.62 -7.26 2.16
C VAL A 114 5.87 -8.71 2.55
N TRP A 115 6.05 -9.57 1.55
CA TRP A 115 6.52 -10.93 1.72
C TRP A 115 8.03 -11.02 1.56
N VAL A 116 8.63 -11.97 2.25
CA VAL A 116 10.07 -12.22 2.20
C VAL A 116 10.32 -13.47 1.37
N ASP A 117 11.22 -13.38 0.42
CA ASP A 117 11.71 -14.49 -0.38
C ASP A 117 13.22 -14.66 -0.14
N VAL A 118 13.61 -15.86 0.30
CA VAL A 118 14.97 -16.24 0.67
C VAL A 118 15.51 -17.33 -0.27
N GLN A 119 14.88 -17.54 -1.43
CA GLN A 119 15.29 -18.59 -2.37
C GLN A 119 16.55 -18.21 -3.19
N GLN A 120 16.92 -16.93 -3.21
CA GLN A 120 18.09 -16.42 -3.93
C GLN A 120 19.24 -16.02 -2.99
N GLU A 121 20.41 -15.74 -3.57
CA GLU A 121 21.60 -15.27 -2.85
C GLU A 121 21.32 -14.00 -2.03
N ASN A 122 20.52 -13.09 -2.59
CA ASN A 122 20.04 -11.89 -1.91
C ASN A 122 18.56 -12.05 -1.52
N THR A 123 18.24 -11.76 -0.26
CA THR A 123 16.85 -11.74 0.24
C THR A 123 16.03 -10.70 -0.52
N GLN A 124 14.94 -11.15 -1.14
CA GLN A 124 14.03 -10.31 -1.91
C GLN A 124 12.76 -10.02 -1.10
N TYR A 125 12.27 -8.79 -1.23
CA TYR A 125 11.09 -8.31 -0.54
C TYR A 125 10.02 -7.93 -1.56
N TRP A 126 8.84 -8.55 -1.44
CA TRP A 126 7.77 -8.54 -2.43
C TRP A 126 6.52 -7.84 -1.88
N PRO A 127 6.20 -6.61 -2.31
CA PRO A 127 4.98 -5.92 -1.88
C PRO A 127 3.72 -6.59 -2.40
N ILE A 128 2.83 -7.03 -1.50
CA ILE A 128 1.63 -7.81 -1.85
C ILE A 128 0.67 -6.99 -2.73
N HIS A 129 0.59 -5.67 -2.52
CA HIS A 129 -0.31 -4.81 -3.28
C HIS A 129 -0.06 -4.83 -4.79
N MET A 130 1.12 -5.27 -5.23
CA MET A 130 1.45 -5.39 -6.65
C MET A 130 0.91 -6.67 -7.31
N PHE A 131 0.51 -7.66 -6.50
CA PHE A 131 0.02 -8.97 -6.96
C PHE A 131 -1.49 -9.14 -6.79
N LEU A 132 -2.15 -8.14 -6.23
CA LEU A 132 -3.59 -8.15 -5.98
C LEU A 132 -4.34 -7.57 -7.17
N GLU A 133 -4.62 -8.42 -8.17
CA GLU A 133 -5.62 -8.14 -9.21
C GLU A 133 -7.06 -8.12 -8.64
#